data_AF-A0AAF3J8M1-F1
#
_entry.id   AF-A0AAF3J8M1-F1
#
_cell.length_a   1.000
_cell.length_b   1.000
_cell.length_c   1.000
_cell.angle_alpha   90.00
_cell.angle_beta   90.00
_cell.angle_gamma   90.00
#
_symmetry.space_group_name_H-M   'P 1'
#
loop_
_entity.id
_entity.type
_entity.pdbx_description
1 polymer ?
#
loop_
_entity_poly.entity_id
_entity_poly.type
_entity_poly.pdbx_seq_one_letter_code
_entity_poly.pdbx_strand_id
1 'polypeptide(L)' 'MILRLFCLLFLYFLGNLVSAQQWTKALIDMCDASVPGSCGPYGWCETRKSGNRCHCQIGRMGIKCL' A
#
# COMPACT_ATOMS: atom_id res chain seq x y z
N MET A 1 -34.77 -28.26 8.35
CA MET A 1 -34.85 -26.85 7.88
C MET A 1 -33.89 -25.91 8.62
N ILE A 2 -33.78 -25.99 9.96
CA ILE A 2 -32.88 -25.14 10.78
C ILE A 2 -31.40 -25.19 10.34
N LEU A 3 -30.87 -26.36 9.99
CA LEU A 3 -29.48 -26.53 9.55
C LEU A 3 -29.16 -25.77 8.25
N ARG A 4 -30.12 -25.69 7.31
CA ARG A 4 -29.98 -24.93 6.05
C ARG A 4 -29.90 -23.43 6.32
N LEU A 5 -30.70 -22.93 7.27
CA LEU A 5 -30.73 -21.52 7.63
C LEU A 5 -29.41 -21.08 8.26
N PHE A 6 -28.86 -21.92 9.15
CA PHE A 6 -27.55 -21.67 9.78
C PHE A 6 -26.40 -21.62 8.76
N CYS A 7 -26.43 -22.50 7.77
CA CYS A 7 -25.41 -22.56 6.73
C CYS A 7 -25.40 -21.30 5.85
N LEU A 8 -26.60 -20.79 5.50
CA LEU A 8 -26.74 -19.55 4.72
C LEU A 8 -26.26 -18.31 5.49
N LEU A 9 -26.58 -18.21 6.78
CA LEU A 9 -26.09 -17.13 7.65
C LEU A 9 -24.57 -17.15 7.79
N PHE A 10 -23.97 -18.34 7.92
CA PHE A 10 -22.52 -18.49 8.04
C PHE A 10 -21.79 -18.08 6.74
N LEU A 11 -22.30 -18.48 5.58
CA LEU A 11 -21.77 -18.09 4.27
C LEU A 11 -21.89 -16.58 4.04
N TYR A 12 -23.00 -15.97 4.45
CA TYR A 12 -23.20 -14.53 4.38
C TYR A 12 -22.17 -13.77 5.22
N PHE A 13 -21.89 -14.25 6.44
CA PHE A 13 -20.87 -13.65 7.31
C PHE A 13 -19.46 -13.74 6.72
N LEU A 14 -19.10 -14.89 6.14
CA LEU A 14 -17.79 -15.08 5.49
C LEU A 14 -17.59 -14.16 4.28
N GLY A 15 -18.63 -13.92 3.47
CA GLY A 15 -18.55 -13.02 2.32
C GLY A 15 -18.24 -11.57 2.70
N ASN A 16 -18.81 -11.09 3.80
CA ASN A 16 -18.58 -9.72 4.29
C ASN A 16 -17.15 -9.51 4.81
N LEU A 17 -16.55 -10.54 5.42
CA LEU A 17 -15.16 -10.50 5.91
C LEU A 17 -14.14 -10.33 4.79
N VAL A 18 -14.35 -10.96 3.62
CA VAL A 18 -13.42 -10.88 2.48
C VAL A 18 -13.44 -9.50 1.82
N SER A 19 -14.58 -8.81 1.82
CA SER A 19 -14.70 -7.48 1.20
C SER A 19 -13.99 -6.36 1.98
N ALA A 20 -13.57 -6.61 3.23
CA ALA A 20 -12.93 -5.59 4.07
C ALA A 20 -11.42 -5.45 3.83
N GLN A 21 -10.77 -6.37 3.09
CA GLN A 21 -9.39 -6.19 2.65
C GLN A 21 -9.33 -5.26 1.43
N GLN A 22 -9.57 -3.97 1.65
CA GLN A 22 -9.10 -2.94 0.73
C GLN A 22 -7.57 -2.92 0.80
N TRP A 23 -6.94 -3.56 -0.17
CA TRP A 23 -5.52 -3.38 -0.44
C TRP A 23 -5.32 -1.89 -0.77
N THR A 24 -4.94 -1.09 0.22
CA THR A 24 -4.30 0.20 -0.06
C THR A 24 -2.99 -0.16 -0.75
N LYS A 25 -3.01 -0.19 -2.08
CA LYS A 25 -1.79 -0.11 -2.87
C LYS A 25 -1.17 1.24 -2.49
N ALA A 26 -0.40 1.25 -1.40
CA ALA A 26 0.54 2.31 -1.16
C ALA A 26 1.32 2.42 -2.45
N LEU A 27 1.16 3.56 -3.14
CA LEU A 27 1.87 3.82 -4.36
C LEU A 27 3.35 3.88 -3.96
N ILE A 28 4.05 2.75 -4.07
CA ILE A 28 5.47 2.69 -3.75
C ILE A 28 6.18 3.30 -4.95
N ASP A 29 6.48 4.58 -4.84
CA ASP A 29 7.33 5.26 -5.81
C ASP A 29 8.75 4.69 -5.67
N MET A 30 9.12 3.82 -6.61
CA MET A 30 10.43 3.20 -6.64
C MET A 30 11.42 4.15 -7.27
N CYS A 31 12.49 4.45 -6.55
CA CYS A 31 13.55 5.34 -7.03
C CYS A 31 14.79 4.56 -7.45
N ASP A 32 15.55 5.13 -8.38
CA ASP A 32 16.90 4.64 -8.69
C ASP A 32 17.92 5.47 -7.93
N ALA A 33 18.74 4.82 -7.10
CA ALA A 33 19.81 5.46 -6.34
C ALA A 33 20.96 5.93 -7.23
N SER A 34 21.05 5.39 -8.45
CA SER A 34 22.06 5.74 -9.46
C SER A 34 21.68 7.01 -10.23
N VAL A 35 20.39 7.37 -10.22
CA VAL A 35 19.87 8.53 -10.95
C VAL A 35 19.63 9.68 -9.96
N PRO A 36 20.44 10.76 -10.01
CA PRO A 36 20.24 11.90 -9.13
C PRO A 36 18.88 12.56 -9.40
N GLY A 37 18.20 12.99 -8.34
CA GLY A 37 16.89 13.65 -8.45
C GLY A 37 15.71 12.71 -8.74
N SER A 38 15.90 11.38 -8.66
CA SER A 38 14.82 10.40 -8.82
C SER A 38 13.65 10.62 -7.86
N CYS A 39 13.93 11.17 -6.68
CA CYS A 39 12.95 11.53 -5.64
C CYS A 39 12.62 13.02 -5.53
N GLY A 40 12.94 13.81 -6.57
CA GLY A 40 12.71 15.26 -6.57
C GLY A 40 13.68 16.04 -5.67
N PRO A 41 13.50 17.36 -5.55
CA PRO A 41 14.43 18.25 -4.84
C PRO A 41 14.33 18.14 -3.30
N TYR A 42 13.24 17.58 -2.77
CA TYR A 42 12.95 17.52 -1.34
C TYR A 42 12.95 16.08 -0.79
N GLY A 43 13.49 15.14 -1.54
CA GLY A 43 13.57 13.74 -1.17
C GLY A 43 14.90 13.10 -1.55
N TRP A 44 15.21 11.99 -0.89
CA TRP A 44 16.35 11.14 -1.25
C TRP A 44 15.89 9.70 -1.46
N CYS A 45 16.65 8.98 -2.28
CA CYS A 45 16.40 7.57 -2.51
C CYS A 45 16.99 6.73 -1.38
N GLU A 46 16.13 6.01 -0.67
CA GLU A 46 16.51 5.09 0.41
C GLU A 46 16.53 3.65 -0.12
N THR A 47 17.70 3.03 -0.10
CA THR A 47 17.90 1.64 -0.54
C THR A 47 17.34 0.67 0.51
N ARG A 48 16.40 -0.19 0.11
CA ARG A 48 15.84 -1.25 0.97
C ARG A 48 15.87 -2.60 0.27
N LYS A 49 15.94 -3.70 1.05
CA LYS A 49 15.94 -5.08 0.51
C LYS A 49 14.71 -5.40 -0.35
N SER A 50 13.58 -4.75 -0.09
CA SER A 50 12.32 -4.95 -0.83
C SER A 50 12.15 -4.00 -2.02
N GLY A 51 13.17 -3.22 -2.36
CA GLY A 51 13.14 -2.19 -3.39
C GLY A 51 13.35 -0.79 -2.82
N ASN A 52 14.07 0.03 -3.58
CA ASN A 52 14.38 1.41 -3.22
C ASN A 52 13.11 2.26 -3.12
N ARG A 53 13.11 3.24 -2.21
CA ARG A 53 11.95 4.12 -1.97
C ARG A 53 12.36 5.56 -1.76
N CYS A 54 11.52 6.50 -2.17
CA CYS A 54 11.74 7.90 -1.83
C CYS A 54 11.41 8.17 -0.37
N HIS A 55 12.36 8.78 0.33
CA HIS A 55 12.16 9.35 1.64
C HIS A 55 12.07 10.87 1.51
N CYS A 56 10.98 11.45 2.02
CA CYS A 56 10.71 12.88 1.93
C CYS A 56 11.13 13.60 3.21
N GLN A 57 11.62 14.84 3.06
CA GLN A 57 11.85 15.71 4.20
C GLN A 57 10.55 15.98 4.98
N ILE A 58 10.70 16.32 6.26
CA ILE A 58 9.57 16.61 7.15
C ILE A 58 8.68 17.69 6.53
N GLY A 59 7.37 17.41 6.46
CA GLY A 59 6.38 18.30 5.86
C GLY A 59 6.15 18.11 4.35
N ARG A 60 6.82 17.15 3.72
CA ARG A 60 6.60 16.74 2.32
C ARG A 60 6.03 15.33 2.24
N MET A 61 5.21 15.08 1.22
CA MET A 61 4.61 13.78 0.93
C MET A 61 4.39 13.66 -0.58
N GLY A 62 3.94 12.49 -1.07
CA GLY A 62 3.62 12.29 -2.48
C GLY A 62 4.77 11.70 -3.32
N ILE A 63 4.52 11.59 -4.62
CA ILE A 63 5.47 11.06 -5.62
C ILE A 63 6.61 12.05 -5.75
N LYS A 64 7.86 11.58 -5.64
CA LYS A 64 9.05 12.45 -5.66
C LYS A 64 9.01 13.63 -4.67
N CYS A 65 8.29 13.47 -3.55
CA CYS A 65 8.23 14.48 -2.49
C CYS A 65 7.75 15.86 -2.96
N LEU A 66 6.85 15.87 -3.95
CA LEU A 66 6.19 17.05 -4.53
C LEU A 66 4.78 17.22 -3.97
#